data_AF-A0A2U2YZ86-F1
#
_entry.id   AF-A0A2U2YZ86-F1
#
_cell.length_a   1.000
_cell.length_b   1.000
_cell.length_c   1.000
_cell.angle_alpha   90.00
_cell.angle_beta   90.00
_cell.angle_gamma   90.00
#
_symmetry.space_group_name_H-M   'P 1'
#
loop_
_entity.id
_entity.type
_entity.pdbx_description
1 polymer ?
#
loop_
_entity_poly.entity_id
_entity_poly.type
_entity_poly.pdbx_seq_one_letter_code
_entity_poly.pdbx_strand_id
1 'polypeptide(L)'
;MSKPAARIRLSEAAFALFDERGYEQTTVDDIAERAGVGRTTFFRYYPAKEDVIFPDHDRMLDQIKDRLATSSHETALAAVSDAVRLVLLHYLDEGDLARRRYRLTSKVAALRDREIASVARYQRLFREFISNWLGDSSESASLRSELMAASVVAAHNHVLRRWLRGESPDPVGEVDAAMREVLALFPGPQSRSETDAGGTTVVAFRSGQDIDALLPSLRRLLGDHSER
;
A
#
# COMPACT_ATOMS: atom_id res chain seq x y z
N MET A 1 7.09 32.88 16.02
CA MET A 1 6.73 31.58 15.42
C MET A 1 5.47 31.07 16.10
N SER A 2 4.46 30.66 15.34
CA SER A 2 3.21 30.10 15.91
C SER A 2 3.51 28.75 16.59
N LYS A 3 2.84 28.43 17.69
CA LYS A 3 2.96 27.10 18.32
C LYS A 3 2.52 26.03 17.30
N PRO A 4 3.24 24.89 17.16
CA PRO A 4 2.81 23.79 16.30
C PRO A 4 1.39 23.35 16.63
N ALA A 5 0.64 22.78 15.68
CA ALA A 5 -0.72 22.32 15.93
C ALA A 5 -0.77 21.39 17.17
N ALA A 6 -1.83 21.47 17.99
CA ALA A 6 -1.94 20.71 19.24
C ALA A 6 -1.73 19.20 19.05
N ARG A 7 -2.19 18.67 17.91
CA ARG A 7 -2.00 17.28 17.49
C ARG A 7 -0.51 16.88 17.38
N ILE A 8 0.32 17.74 16.80
CA ILE A 8 1.77 17.51 16.64
C ILE A 8 2.44 17.50 18.02
N ARG A 9 2.17 18.52 18.84
CA ARG A 9 2.74 18.61 20.20
C ARG A 9 2.40 17.41 21.06
N LEU A 10 1.17 16.89 20.95
CA LEU A 10 0.74 15.67 21.65
C LEU A 10 1.54 14.44 21.21
N SER A 11 1.78 14.27 19.92
CA SER A 11 2.58 13.15 19.39
C SER A 11 4.05 13.25 19.84
N GLU A 12 4.65 14.43 19.71
CA GLU A 12 6.02 14.70 20.18
C GLU A 12 6.18 14.43 21.68
N ALA A 13 5.23 14.92 22.50
CA ALA A 13 5.21 14.68 23.93
C ALA A 13 5.09 13.18 24.27
N ALA A 14 4.25 12.44 23.54
CA ALA A 14 4.09 11.01 23.73
C ALA A 14 5.37 10.25 23.41
N PHE A 15 5.99 10.48 22.24
CA PHE A 15 7.24 9.84 21.88
C PHE A 15 8.34 10.11 22.90
N ALA A 16 8.48 11.36 23.36
CA ALA A 16 9.47 11.70 24.38
C ALA A 16 9.20 10.99 25.73
N LEU A 17 7.95 10.94 26.21
CA LEU A 17 7.63 10.19 27.45
C LEU A 17 7.88 8.69 27.29
N PHE A 18 7.52 8.12 26.14
CA PHE A 18 7.73 6.71 25.87
C PHE A 18 9.22 6.36 25.82
N ASP A 19 10.06 7.23 25.26
CA ASP A 19 11.52 7.08 25.26
C ASP A 19 12.12 7.24 26.68
N GLU A 20 11.60 8.16 27.49
CA GLU A 20 12.15 8.46 28.83
C GLU A 20 11.82 7.41 29.90
N ARG A 21 10.58 6.91 29.94
CA ARG A 21 10.09 6.02 31.02
C ARG A 21 9.31 4.81 30.53
N GLY A 22 9.12 4.67 29.22
CA GLY A 22 8.37 3.57 28.62
C GLY A 22 6.88 3.85 28.43
N TYR A 23 6.27 3.05 27.54
CA TYR A 23 4.86 3.14 27.17
C TYR A 23 3.91 2.89 28.34
N GLU A 24 4.16 1.84 29.13
CA GLU A 24 3.26 1.41 30.21
C GLU A 24 3.21 2.41 31.36
N GLN A 25 4.35 3.02 31.71
CA GLN A 25 4.45 4.02 32.78
C GLN A 25 3.94 5.40 32.36
N THR A 26 3.51 5.56 31.11
CA THR A 26 3.03 6.83 30.59
C THR A 26 1.52 6.89 30.51
N THR A 27 0.93 7.91 31.13
CA THR A 27 -0.51 8.16 31.10
C THR A 27 -0.88 9.25 30.09
N VAL A 28 -2.16 9.33 29.73
CA VAL A 28 -2.71 10.41 28.88
C VAL A 28 -2.53 11.78 29.54
N ASP A 29 -2.63 11.86 30.88
CA ASP A 29 -2.51 13.12 31.59
C ASP A 29 -1.08 13.67 31.51
N ASP A 30 -0.07 12.82 31.66
CA ASP A 30 1.32 13.23 31.49
C ASP A 30 1.60 13.75 30.08
N ILE A 31 1.04 13.09 29.05
CA ILE A 31 1.20 13.50 27.65
C ILE A 31 0.55 14.87 27.44
N ALA A 32 -0.67 15.05 27.95
CA ALA A 32 -1.42 16.30 27.81
C ALA A 32 -0.70 17.45 28.53
N GLU A 33 -0.26 17.22 29.77
CA GLU A 33 0.51 18.18 30.57
C GLU A 33 1.79 18.61 29.84
N ARG A 34 2.59 17.64 29.38
CA ARG A 34 3.82 17.89 28.62
C ARG A 34 3.55 18.68 27.33
N ALA A 35 2.46 18.37 26.62
CA ALA A 35 2.08 19.07 25.39
C ALA A 35 1.46 20.47 25.63
N GLY A 36 1.26 20.85 26.90
CA GLY A 36 0.64 22.11 27.31
C GLY A 36 -0.83 22.20 26.91
N VAL A 37 -1.56 21.09 26.97
CA VAL A 37 -3.00 21.02 26.66
C VAL A 37 -3.75 20.24 27.75
N GLY A 38 -5.07 20.41 27.85
CA GLY A 38 -5.88 19.63 28.78
C GLY A 38 -6.20 18.22 28.28
N ARG A 39 -6.53 17.30 29.20
CA ARG A 39 -6.97 15.92 28.90
C ARG A 39 -8.12 15.86 27.87
N THR A 40 -9.11 16.75 27.96
CA THR A 40 -10.20 16.84 26.98
C THR A 40 -9.71 17.16 25.56
N THR A 41 -8.62 17.94 25.45
CA THR A 41 -8.00 18.23 24.14
C THR A 41 -7.27 17.01 23.58
N PHE A 42 -6.66 16.17 24.42
CA PHE A 42 -6.11 14.89 23.98
C PHE A 42 -7.19 14.03 23.33
N PHE A 43 -8.30 13.78 24.05
CA PHE A 43 -9.37 12.89 23.58
C PHE A 43 -10.15 13.43 22.37
N ARG A 44 -10.07 14.75 22.11
CA ARG A 44 -10.58 15.34 20.87
C ARG A 44 -9.83 14.85 19.63
N TYR A 45 -8.54 14.54 19.76
CA TYR A 45 -7.71 14.06 18.64
C TYR A 45 -7.51 12.55 18.65
N TYR A 46 -7.41 11.95 19.83
CA TYR A 46 -6.99 10.56 20.00
C TYR A 46 -7.96 9.83 20.94
N PRO A 47 -8.71 8.84 20.45
CA PRO A 47 -9.65 8.07 21.27
C PRO A 47 -8.97 7.34 22.44
N ALA A 48 -7.74 6.85 22.24
CA ALA A 48 -6.96 6.15 23.24
C ALA A 48 -5.48 6.57 23.23
N LYS A 49 -4.71 6.09 24.22
CA LYS A 49 -3.27 6.38 24.35
C LYS A 49 -2.49 5.85 23.14
N GLU A 50 -2.89 4.68 22.65
CA GLU A 50 -2.27 3.97 21.54
C GLU A 50 -2.29 4.82 20.27
N ASP A 51 -3.36 5.59 20.05
CA ASP A 51 -3.60 6.35 18.82
C ASP A 51 -2.64 7.53 18.62
N VAL A 52 -2.03 8.03 19.70
CA VAL A 52 -1.23 9.27 19.68
C VAL A 52 0.04 9.17 18.82
N ILE A 53 0.54 7.95 18.62
CA ILE A 53 1.75 7.72 17.82
C ILE A 53 1.44 7.40 16.37
N PHE A 54 0.21 6.99 16.04
CA PHE A 54 -0.16 6.56 14.71
C PHE A 54 -0.45 7.77 13.80
N PRO A 55 -0.25 7.61 12.48
CA PRO A 55 -0.58 8.66 11.54
C PRO A 55 -2.10 8.80 11.44
N ASP A 56 -2.56 9.80 10.71
CA ASP A 56 -3.98 9.98 10.40
C ASP A 56 -4.46 8.90 9.42
N HIS A 57 -4.70 7.69 9.91
CA HIS A 57 -5.14 6.59 9.06
C HIS A 57 -6.48 6.88 8.38
N ASP A 58 -7.37 7.64 9.01
CA ASP A 58 -8.66 8.01 8.43
C ASP A 58 -8.47 8.93 7.22
N ARG A 59 -7.69 10.00 7.39
CA ARG A 59 -7.32 10.88 6.28
C ARG A 59 -6.59 10.13 5.16
N MET A 60 -5.68 9.22 5.51
CA MET A 60 -4.95 8.42 4.51
C MET A 60 -5.89 7.49 3.74
N LEU A 61 -6.83 6.84 4.42
CA LEU A 61 -7.84 5.99 3.76
C LEU A 61 -8.73 6.82 2.83
N ASP A 62 -9.08 8.04 3.20
CA ASP A 62 -9.85 8.94 2.33
C ASP A 62 -9.05 9.37 1.11
N GLN A 63 -7.75 9.69 1.25
CA GLN A 63 -6.88 9.96 0.10
C GLN A 63 -6.75 8.77 -0.85
N ILE A 64 -6.70 7.55 -0.32
CA ILE A 64 -6.72 6.33 -1.14
C ILE A 64 -8.05 6.19 -1.86
N LYS A 65 -9.18 6.36 -1.18
CA LYS A 65 -10.51 6.31 -1.80
C LYS A 65 -10.63 7.31 -2.94
N ASP A 66 -10.20 8.55 -2.72
CA ASP A 66 -10.21 9.60 -3.74
C ASP A 66 -9.35 9.20 -4.95
N ARG A 67 -8.12 8.69 -4.71
CA ARG A 67 -7.27 8.21 -5.79
C ARG A 67 -7.94 7.07 -6.57
N LEU A 68 -8.52 6.09 -5.89
CA LEU A 68 -9.17 4.94 -6.51
C LEU A 68 -10.43 5.34 -7.31
N ALA A 69 -11.23 6.28 -6.79
CA ALA A 69 -12.46 6.76 -7.41
C ALA A 69 -12.24 7.50 -8.74
N THR A 70 -11.04 8.03 -8.98
CA THR A 70 -10.67 8.69 -10.25
C THR A 70 -10.31 7.71 -11.37
N SER A 71 -10.24 6.41 -11.08
CA SER A 71 -9.85 5.41 -12.08
C SER A 71 -11.01 4.97 -12.98
N SER A 72 -10.67 4.69 -14.24
CA SER A 72 -11.51 3.89 -15.14
C SER A 72 -11.27 2.41 -14.93
N HIS A 73 -12.09 1.56 -15.58
CA HIS A 73 -11.91 0.12 -15.53
C HIS A 73 -10.52 -0.33 -16.05
N GLU A 74 -9.98 0.33 -17.07
CA GLU A 74 -8.66 0.05 -17.66
C GLU A 74 -7.50 0.51 -16.77
N THR A 75 -7.74 1.51 -15.91
CA THR A 75 -6.70 2.14 -15.09
C THR A 75 -6.76 1.75 -13.61
N ALA A 76 -7.70 0.88 -13.22
CA ALA A 76 -7.91 0.47 -11.83
C ALA A 76 -6.66 -0.09 -11.15
N LEU A 77 -5.92 -0.97 -11.83
CA LEU A 77 -4.70 -1.58 -11.27
C LEU A 77 -3.54 -0.57 -11.15
N ALA A 78 -3.47 0.40 -12.06
CA ALA A 78 -2.54 1.52 -11.93
C ALA A 78 -2.92 2.40 -10.73
N ALA A 79 -4.22 2.63 -10.51
CA ALA A 79 -4.71 3.38 -9.35
C ALA A 79 -4.42 2.68 -8.01
N VAL A 80 -4.49 1.35 -7.96
CA VAL A 80 -4.05 0.57 -6.79
C VAL A 80 -2.56 0.77 -6.55
N SER A 81 -1.73 0.73 -7.59
CA SER A 81 -0.29 0.95 -7.48
C SER A 81 0.04 2.36 -6.98
N ASP A 82 -0.65 3.38 -7.49
CA ASP A 82 -0.50 4.76 -7.02
C ASP A 82 -0.96 4.94 -5.57
N ALA A 83 -2.07 4.31 -5.17
CA ALA A 83 -2.54 4.33 -3.79
C ALA A 83 -1.53 3.71 -2.82
N VAL A 84 -0.90 2.59 -3.20
CA VAL A 84 0.19 1.99 -2.42
C VAL A 84 1.38 2.93 -2.29
N ARG A 85 1.73 3.63 -3.38
CA ARG A 85 2.79 4.64 -3.37
C ARG A 85 2.46 5.80 -2.43
N LEU A 86 1.22 6.29 -2.42
CA LEU A 86 0.79 7.36 -1.50
C LEU A 86 1.04 6.98 -0.04
N VAL A 87 0.67 5.75 0.34
CA VAL A 87 0.92 5.25 1.71
C VAL A 87 2.42 5.19 1.99
N LEU A 88 3.22 4.68 1.06
CA LEU A 88 4.67 4.59 1.27
C LEU A 88 5.29 5.97 1.43
N LEU A 89 5.00 6.90 0.52
CA LEU A 89 5.51 8.26 0.54
C LEU A 89 5.19 8.97 1.85
N HIS A 90 3.99 8.74 2.40
CA HIS A 90 3.65 9.27 3.73
C HIS A 90 4.61 8.81 4.83
N TYR A 91 4.97 7.53 4.87
CA TYR A 91 5.95 7.03 5.83
C TYR A 91 7.37 7.56 5.56
N LEU A 92 7.73 7.72 4.29
CA LEU A 92 9.02 8.31 3.90
C LEU A 92 9.13 9.77 4.37
N ASP A 93 8.07 10.55 4.18
CA ASP A 93 7.97 11.95 4.62
C ASP A 93 8.02 12.06 6.15
N GLU A 94 7.45 11.10 6.88
CA GLU A 94 7.56 11.02 8.34
C GLU A 94 8.99 10.69 8.82
N GLY A 95 9.80 10.01 7.99
CA GLY A 95 11.21 9.75 8.24
C GLY A 95 11.47 9.05 9.59
N ASP A 96 12.20 9.73 10.48
CA ASP A 96 12.58 9.20 11.79
C ASP A 96 11.38 8.93 12.70
N LEU A 97 10.26 9.65 12.53
CA LEU A 97 9.05 9.42 13.29
C LEU A 97 8.47 8.03 13.01
N ALA A 98 8.42 7.64 11.73
CA ALA A 98 8.00 6.32 11.31
C ALA A 98 8.94 5.23 11.88
N ARG A 99 10.25 5.47 11.89
CA ARG A 99 11.24 4.55 12.49
C ARG A 99 11.05 4.40 14.00
N ARG A 100 10.78 5.50 14.72
CA ARG A 100 10.45 5.48 16.16
C ARG A 100 9.18 4.66 16.43
N ARG A 101 8.13 4.90 15.64
CA ARG A 101 6.87 4.14 15.71
C ARG A 101 7.10 2.64 15.52
N TYR A 102 7.85 2.26 14.49
CA TYR A 102 8.19 0.86 14.21
C TYR A 102 8.94 0.18 15.36
N ARG A 103 9.90 0.88 15.99
CA ARG A 103 10.59 0.36 17.18
C ARG A 103 9.63 0.13 18.35
N LEU A 104 8.65 1.02 18.56
CA LEU A 104 7.65 0.86 19.62
C LEU A 104 6.71 -0.32 19.33
N THR A 105 6.14 -0.43 18.12
CA THR A 105 5.23 -1.54 17.77
C THR A 105 5.93 -2.90 17.78
N SER A 106 7.25 -2.93 17.56
CA SER A 106 8.03 -4.17 17.71
C SER A 106 8.10 -4.67 19.16
N LYS A 107 8.03 -3.78 20.15
CA LYS A 107 8.22 -4.10 21.58
C LYS A 107 6.92 -4.14 22.40
N VAL A 108 5.93 -3.34 22.04
CA VAL A 108 4.70 -3.14 22.82
C VAL A 108 3.52 -3.83 22.15
N ALA A 109 2.91 -4.81 22.82
CA ALA A 109 1.82 -5.62 22.27
C ALA A 109 0.59 -4.78 21.88
N ALA A 110 0.12 -3.90 22.76
CA ALA A 110 -1.05 -3.05 22.48
C ALA A 110 -0.89 -2.19 21.21
N LEU A 111 0.33 -1.68 20.98
CA LEU A 111 0.63 -0.90 19.77
C LEU A 111 0.71 -1.80 18.53
N ARG A 112 1.25 -3.01 18.66
CA ARG A 112 1.26 -3.99 17.57
C ARG A 112 -0.15 -4.40 17.15
N ASP A 113 -1.03 -4.64 18.10
CA ASP A 113 -2.43 -5.01 17.84
C ASP A 113 -3.16 -3.86 17.16
N ARG A 114 -2.89 -2.61 17.57
CA ARG A 114 -3.41 -1.42 16.91
C ARG A 114 -2.91 -1.25 15.47
N GLU A 115 -1.64 -1.56 15.22
CA GLU A 115 -1.05 -1.57 13.87
C GLU A 115 -1.71 -2.63 12.98
N ILE A 116 -1.90 -3.85 13.49
CA ILE A 116 -2.59 -4.94 12.77
C ILE A 116 -4.03 -4.53 12.41
N ALA A 117 -4.76 -3.96 13.37
CA ALA A 117 -6.11 -3.46 13.12
C ALA A 117 -6.14 -2.37 12.03
N SER A 118 -5.12 -1.51 11.99
CA SER A 118 -5.00 -0.46 10.96
C SER A 118 -4.71 -1.06 9.59
N VAL A 119 -3.78 -2.02 9.48
CA VAL A 119 -3.47 -2.75 8.24
C VAL A 119 -4.72 -3.45 7.68
N ALA A 120 -5.54 -4.06 8.53
CA ALA A 120 -6.77 -4.72 8.12
C ALA A 120 -7.78 -3.76 7.47
N ARG A 121 -7.78 -2.48 7.84
CA ARG A 121 -8.63 -1.45 7.20
C ARG A 121 -8.18 -1.14 5.78
N TYR A 122 -6.87 -1.05 5.54
CA TYR A 122 -6.32 -0.86 4.19
C TYR A 122 -6.61 -2.05 3.28
N GLN A 123 -6.40 -3.29 3.78
CA GLN A 123 -6.72 -4.49 3.00
C GLN A 123 -8.19 -4.53 2.61
N ARG A 124 -9.10 -4.23 3.55
CA ARG A 124 -10.54 -4.17 3.29
C ARG A 124 -10.87 -3.16 2.19
N LEU A 125 -10.28 -1.96 2.25
CA LEU A 125 -10.49 -0.91 1.24
C LEU A 125 -10.05 -1.37 -0.15
N PHE A 126 -8.85 -1.95 -0.27
CA PHE A 126 -8.39 -2.48 -1.56
C PHE A 126 -9.26 -3.63 -2.07
N ARG A 127 -9.67 -4.54 -1.18
CA ARG A 127 -10.55 -5.65 -1.53
C ARG A 127 -11.90 -5.15 -2.06
N GLU A 128 -12.53 -4.20 -1.38
CA GLU A 128 -13.81 -3.63 -1.80
C GLU A 128 -13.69 -2.97 -3.19
N PHE A 129 -12.62 -2.21 -3.41
CA PHE A 129 -12.34 -1.63 -4.72
C PHE A 129 -12.13 -2.69 -5.82
N ILE A 130 -11.29 -3.70 -5.55
CA ILE A 130 -10.98 -4.77 -6.51
C ILE A 130 -12.21 -5.63 -6.81
N SER A 131 -13.03 -5.93 -5.80
CA SER A 131 -14.29 -6.67 -5.98
C SER A 131 -15.25 -5.91 -6.88
N ASN A 132 -15.40 -4.59 -6.68
CA ASN A 132 -16.22 -3.76 -7.56
C ASN A 132 -15.66 -3.69 -8.99
N TRP A 133 -14.34 -3.59 -9.13
CA TRP A 133 -13.67 -3.58 -10.43
C TRP A 133 -13.84 -4.89 -11.20
N LEU A 134 -13.78 -6.05 -10.52
CA LEU A 134 -14.02 -7.34 -11.17
C LEU A 134 -15.46 -7.49 -11.67
N GLY A 135 -16.43 -6.84 -11.01
CA GLY A 135 -17.84 -6.83 -11.42
C GLY A 135 -18.54 -8.20 -11.40
N ASP A 136 -17.90 -9.21 -10.80
CA ASP A 136 -18.37 -10.59 -10.71
C ASP A 136 -18.61 -10.96 -9.23
N SER A 137 -19.82 -11.44 -8.94
CA SER A 137 -20.25 -11.88 -7.60
C SER A 137 -19.99 -13.37 -7.34
N SER A 138 -19.27 -14.07 -8.23
CA SER A 138 -18.89 -15.47 -8.04
C SER A 138 -17.96 -15.64 -6.83
N GLU A 139 -18.02 -16.82 -6.21
CA GLU A 139 -17.11 -17.17 -5.11
C GLU A 139 -15.63 -17.11 -5.56
N SER A 140 -15.36 -17.46 -6.82
CA SER A 140 -14.03 -17.36 -7.41
C SER A 140 -13.53 -15.91 -7.50
N ALA A 141 -14.40 -14.97 -7.93
CA ALA A 141 -14.07 -13.55 -7.96
C ALA A 141 -13.89 -12.96 -6.56
N SER A 142 -14.71 -13.40 -5.60
CA SER A 142 -14.58 -13.02 -4.19
C SER A 142 -13.21 -13.44 -3.62
N LEU A 143 -12.83 -14.72 -3.75
CA LEU A 143 -11.52 -15.22 -3.35
C LEU A 143 -10.39 -14.47 -4.06
N ARG A 144 -10.54 -14.23 -5.36
CA ARG A 144 -9.55 -13.49 -6.15
C ARG A 144 -9.35 -12.07 -5.63
N SER A 145 -10.42 -11.35 -5.29
CA SER A 145 -10.33 -10.00 -4.71
C SER A 145 -9.61 -9.97 -3.36
N GLU A 146 -9.85 -10.98 -2.53
CA GLU A 146 -9.18 -11.15 -1.22
C GLU A 146 -7.67 -11.42 -1.42
N LEU A 147 -7.32 -12.36 -2.31
CA LEU A 147 -5.93 -12.69 -2.62
C LEU A 147 -5.17 -11.50 -3.23
N MET A 148 -5.79 -10.76 -4.13
CA MET A 148 -5.21 -9.56 -4.72
C MET A 148 -4.94 -8.50 -3.66
N ALA A 149 -5.94 -8.16 -2.84
CA ALA A 149 -5.81 -7.15 -1.79
C ALA A 149 -4.75 -7.53 -0.74
N ALA A 150 -4.72 -8.81 -0.32
CA ALA A 150 -3.70 -9.31 0.60
C ALA A 150 -2.29 -9.20 0.00
N SER A 151 -2.12 -9.52 -1.29
CA SER A 151 -0.84 -9.44 -1.99
C SER A 151 -0.35 -7.99 -2.11
N VAL A 152 -1.24 -7.05 -2.41
CA VAL A 152 -0.95 -5.60 -2.45
C VAL A 152 -0.42 -5.12 -1.10
N VAL A 153 -1.12 -5.46 -0.01
CA VAL A 153 -0.73 -5.07 1.36
C VAL A 153 0.58 -5.75 1.78
N ALA A 154 0.78 -7.02 1.41
CA ALA A 154 2.01 -7.75 1.69
C ALA A 154 3.22 -7.13 0.97
N ALA A 155 3.09 -6.80 -0.31
CA ALA A 155 4.12 -6.12 -1.11
C ALA A 155 4.52 -4.78 -0.48
N HIS A 156 3.53 -3.95 -0.14
CA HIS A 156 3.76 -2.68 0.55
C HIS A 156 4.50 -2.86 1.88
N ASN A 157 3.99 -3.74 2.75
CA ASN A 157 4.57 -3.98 4.07
C ASN A 157 5.99 -4.55 4.00
N HIS A 158 6.28 -5.39 3.01
CA HIS A 158 7.62 -5.92 2.78
C HIS A 158 8.62 -4.77 2.55
N VAL A 159 8.33 -3.89 1.60
CA VAL A 159 9.19 -2.76 1.24
C VAL A 159 9.28 -1.74 2.37
N LEU A 160 8.15 -1.36 2.96
CA LEU A 160 8.11 -0.41 4.08
C LEU A 160 8.98 -0.90 5.25
N ARG A 161 8.86 -2.17 5.63
CA ARG A 161 9.64 -2.73 6.75
C ARG A 161 11.13 -2.80 6.45
N ARG A 162 11.54 -3.10 5.21
CA ARG A 162 12.95 -3.02 4.79
C ARG A 162 13.47 -1.59 4.96
N TRP A 163 12.73 -0.60 4.47
CA TRP A 163 13.10 0.80 4.64
C TRP A 163 13.19 1.22 6.12
N LEU A 164 12.21 0.84 6.94
CA LEU A 164 12.19 1.12 8.38
C LEU A 164 13.41 0.53 9.12
N ARG A 165 13.93 -0.62 8.66
CA ARG A 165 15.17 -1.23 9.14
C ARG A 165 16.46 -0.67 8.53
N GLY A 166 16.35 0.23 7.54
CA GLY A 166 17.51 0.80 6.85
C GLY A 166 18.11 -0.11 5.78
N GLU A 167 17.35 -1.10 5.32
CA GLU A 167 17.78 -2.14 4.36
C GLU A 167 17.41 -1.81 2.91
N SER A 168 16.74 -0.68 2.68
CA SER A 168 16.22 -0.27 1.38
C SER A 168 16.81 1.10 0.97
N PRO A 169 17.67 1.14 -0.07
CA PRO A 169 18.22 2.39 -0.59
C PRO A 169 17.25 3.11 -1.55
N ASP A 170 16.28 2.40 -2.14
CA ASP A 170 15.28 2.94 -3.05
C ASP A 170 13.89 2.30 -2.79
N PRO A 171 13.20 2.70 -1.71
CA PRO A 171 11.90 2.13 -1.37
C PRO A 171 10.83 2.40 -2.44
N VAL A 172 10.95 3.48 -3.21
CA VAL A 172 9.97 3.84 -4.25
C VAL A 172 10.12 2.90 -5.46
N GLY A 173 11.35 2.67 -5.93
CA GLY A 173 11.60 1.68 -6.98
C GLY A 173 11.30 0.25 -6.53
N GLU A 174 11.61 -0.11 -5.27
CA GLU A 174 11.32 -1.43 -4.70
C GLU A 174 9.79 -1.69 -4.63
N VAL A 175 8.96 -0.70 -4.24
CA VAL A 175 7.51 -0.90 -4.22
C VAL A 175 6.92 -1.02 -5.63
N ASP A 176 7.48 -0.31 -6.61
CA ASP A 176 7.07 -0.43 -8.02
C ASP A 176 7.42 -1.79 -8.60
N ALA A 177 8.58 -2.34 -8.25
CA ALA A 177 8.94 -3.71 -8.60
C ALA A 177 7.99 -4.72 -7.94
N ALA A 178 7.73 -4.59 -6.65
CA ALA A 178 6.84 -5.49 -5.92
C ALA A 178 5.40 -5.45 -6.46
N MET A 179 4.89 -4.26 -6.81
CA MET A 179 3.56 -4.13 -7.42
C MET A 179 3.50 -4.77 -8.80
N ARG A 180 4.54 -4.67 -9.64
CA ARG A 180 4.59 -5.40 -10.92
C ARG A 180 4.52 -6.91 -10.73
N GLU A 181 5.19 -7.46 -9.70
CA GLU A 181 5.09 -8.89 -9.36
C GLU A 181 3.66 -9.26 -8.94
N VAL A 182 3.03 -8.46 -8.08
CA VAL A 182 1.63 -8.68 -7.69
C VAL A 182 0.72 -8.66 -8.92
N LEU A 183 0.86 -7.69 -9.82
CA LEU A 183 0.02 -7.59 -11.02
C LEU A 183 0.22 -8.79 -11.97
N ALA A 184 1.42 -9.34 -12.06
CA ALA A 184 1.71 -10.53 -12.85
C ALA A 184 1.01 -11.79 -12.32
N LEU A 185 0.77 -11.89 -11.01
CA LEU A 185 0.01 -13.00 -10.40
C LEU A 185 -1.49 -12.95 -10.73
N PHE A 186 -2.01 -11.77 -11.10
CA PHE A 186 -3.44 -11.55 -11.29
C PHE A 186 -3.75 -10.85 -12.61
N PRO A 187 -3.47 -11.52 -13.75
CA PRO A 187 -3.72 -10.94 -15.07
C PRO A 187 -5.19 -10.53 -15.21
N GLY A 188 -5.46 -9.27 -15.56
CA GLY A 188 -6.79 -8.66 -15.49
C GLY A 188 -7.87 -9.41 -16.30
N PRO A 189 -9.17 -9.06 -16.14
CA PRO A 189 -10.28 -9.75 -16.80
C PRO A 189 -10.12 -9.85 -18.33
N GLN A 190 -9.45 -8.88 -18.96
CA GLN A 190 -9.16 -8.89 -20.40
C GLN A 190 -8.08 -9.91 -20.82
N SER A 191 -7.23 -10.37 -19.90
CA SER A 191 -6.16 -11.33 -20.20
C SER A 191 -6.63 -12.79 -20.21
N ARG A 192 -7.88 -13.09 -19.83
CA ARG A 192 -8.47 -14.43 -19.91
C ARG A 192 -9.26 -14.69 -21.21
N SER A 193 -9.34 -13.73 -22.13
CA SER A 193 -10.13 -13.85 -23.38
C SER A 193 -9.31 -14.08 -24.65
N GLU A 194 -8.16 -14.76 -24.58
CA GLU A 194 -7.44 -15.18 -25.81
C GLU A 194 -7.02 -16.65 -25.85
N THR A 195 -7.27 -17.44 -24.80
CA THR A 195 -6.86 -18.86 -24.79
C THR A 195 -7.98 -19.85 -25.09
N ASP A 196 -9.19 -19.37 -25.40
CA ASP A 196 -10.31 -20.26 -25.73
C ASP A 196 -11.23 -19.65 -26.80
N ALA A 197 -10.66 -19.40 -27.99
CA ALA A 197 -11.33 -19.41 -29.31
C ALA A 197 -10.42 -18.78 -30.39
N GLY A 198 -9.63 -19.60 -31.11
CA GLY A 198 -9.17 -19.31 -32.49
C GLY A 198 -8.66 -17.90 -32.84
N GLY A 199 -8.04 -17.18 -31.90
CA GLY A 199 -7.59 -15.79 -32.09
C GLY A 199 -6.18 -15.70 -32.65
N THR A 200 -5.93 -14.71 -33.50
CA THR A 200 -4.59 -14.39 -34.02
C THR A 200 -3.78 -13.64 -32.96
N THR A 201 -2.70 -14.25 -32.45
CA THR A 201 -1.76 -13.58 -31.55
C THR A 201 -0.92 -12.55 -32.30
N VAL A 202 -0.96 -11.28 -31.89
CA VAL A 202 -0.11 -10.20 -32.44
C VAL A 202 1.05 -9.91 -31.49
N VAL A 203 2.27 -10.21 -31.92
CA VAL A 203 3.51 -9.90 -31.17
C VAL A 203 4.19 -8.69 -31.80
N ALA A 204 4.37 -7.60 -31.03
CA ALA A 204 5.08 -6.41 -31.48
C ALA A 204 6.50 -6.35 -30.90
N PHE A 205 7.50 -6.21 -31.76
CA PHE A 205 8.90 -5.99 -31.38
C PHE A 205 9.49 -4.85 -32.22
N ARG A 206 10.47 -4.14 -31.66
CA ARG A 206 11.19 -3.07 -32.38
C ARG A 206 12.41 -3.67 -33.08
N SER A 207 12.52 -3.48 -34.39
CA SER A 207 13.67 -3.90 -35.20
C SER A 207 14.22 -2.72 -36.00
N GLY A 208 15.53 -2.75 -36.28
CA GLY A 208 16.17 -1.84 -37.23
C GLY A 208 16.14 -2.34 -38.68
N GLN A 209 15.58 -3.53 -38.93
CA GLN A 209 15.43 -4.11 -40.27
C GLN A 209 14.06 -3.79 -40.87
N ASP A 210 14.00 -3.67 -42.19
CA ASP A 210 12.76 -3.44 -42.94
C ASP A 210 11.80 -4.65 -42.84
N ILE A 211 10.48 -4.37 -42.85
CA ILE A 211 9.44 -5.38 -42.66
C ILE A 211 9.48 -6.46 -43.75
N ASP A 212 9.78 -6.10 -45.00
CA ASP A 212 9.82 -7.05 -46.12
C ASP A 212 11.00 -8.01 -46.01
N ALA A 213 12.08 -7.59 -45.34
CA ALA A 213 13.23 -8.45 -45.04
C ALA A 213 12.94 -9.42 -43.88
N LEU A 214 12.07 -9.04 -42.94
CA LEU A 214 11.73 -9.83 -41.75
C LEU A 214 10.64 -10.87 -42.01
N LEU A 215 9.67 -10.55 -42.87
CA LEU A 215 8.49 -11.38 -43.12
C LEU A 215 8.81 -12.85 -43.51
N PRO A 216 9.79 -13.16 -44.38
CA PRO A 216 10.11 -14.54 -44.75
C PRO A 216 10.67 -15.38 -43.58
N SER A 217 11.43 -14.75 -42.68
CA SER A 217 12.02 -15.41 -41.50
C SER A 217 10.96 -15.66 -40.42
N LEU A 218 10.08 -14.68 -40.19
CA LEU A 218 8.95 -14.83 -39.28
C LEU A 218 7.97 -15.93 -39.75
N ARG A 219 7.67 -15.98 -41.05
CA ARG A 219 6.81 -17.04 -41.63
C ARG A 219 7.40 -18.44 -41.45
N ARG A 220 8.71 -18.60 -41.59
CA ARG A 220 9.38 -19.89 -41.33
C ARG A 220 9.28 -20.30 -39.86
N LEU A 221 9.52 -19.38 -38.93
CA LEU A 221 9.42 -19.66 -37.49
C LEU A 221 7.99 -20.00 -37.06
N LEU A 222 6.99 -19.41 -37.69
CA LEU A 222 5.57 -19.68 -37.39
C LEU A 222 5.04 -20.95 -38.09
N GLY A 223 5.65 -21.36 -39.20
CA GLY A 223 5.24 -22.55 -39.97
C GLY A 223 5.57 -23.88 -39.29
N ASP A 224 6.59 -23.94 -38.42
CA ASP A 224 7.00 -25.17 -37.70
C ASP A 224 6.07 -25.54 -36.52
N HIS A 225 5.10 -24.68 -36.18
CA HIS A 225 4.21 -24.87 -35.02
C HIS A 225 2.79 -25.35 -35.36
N SER A 226 2.48 -25.66 -36.63
CA SER A 226 1.14 -26.13 -37.05
C SER A 226 0.96 -27.65 -37.11
N GLU A 227 1.97 -28.47 -36.78
CA GLU A 227 1.87 -29.95 -36.81
C GLU A 227 2.13 -30.66 -35.47
N ARG A 228 1.80 -30.06 -34.32
CA ARG A 228 1.78 -30.78 -33.03
C ARG A 228 0.55 -30.47 -32.19
#